data_AF-A0A956RMX5-F1
#
_entry.id   AF-A0A956RMX5-F1
#
_cell.length_a   1.000
_cell.length_b   1.000
_cell.length_c   1.000
_cell.angle_alpha   90.00
_cell.angle_beta   90.00
_cell.angle_gamma   90.00
#
_symmetry.space_group_name_H-M   'P 1'
#
loop_
_entity.id
_entity.type
_entity.pdbx_description
1 polymer ?
#
loop_
_entity_poly.entity_id
_entity_poly.type
_entity_poly.pdbx_seq_one_letter_code
_entity_poly.pdbx_strand_id
1 'polypeptide(L)' 'MLPVGSEAPDFTVFTHEGSKLTLTDLRGKHVLLWFYPVADTPG' A
#
# COMPACT_ATOMS: atom_id res chain seq x y z
N MET A 1 1.80 5.13 -14.78
CA MET A 1 0.52 5.60 -14.20
C MET A 1 -0.48 4.46 -14.35
N LEU A 2 -1.24 4.10 -13.31
CA LEU A 2 -2.26 3.06 -13.39
C LEU A 2 -3.61 3.68 -13.80
N PRO A 3 -4.27 3.20 -14.86
CA PRO A 3 -5.60 3.68 -15.25
C PRO A 3 -6.67 3.34 -14.21
N VAL A 4 -7.74 4.14 -14.16
CA VAL A 4 -8.91 3.80 -13.34
C VAL A 4 -9.51 2.48 -13.83
N GLY A 5 -9.84 1.59 -12.89
CA GLY A 5 -10.38 0.26 -13.18
C GLY A 5 -9.33 -0.82 -13.45
N SER A 6 -8.03 -0.47 -13.50
CA SER A 6 -6.99 -1.50 -13.56
C SER A 6 -6.97 -2.32 -12.28
N GLU A 7 -6.71 -3.63 -12.39
CA GLU A 7 -6.41 -4.45 -11.23
C GLU A 7 -5.20 -3.86 -10.47
N ALA A 8 -5.30 -3.85 -9.13
CA ALA A 8 -4.20 -3.42 -8.29
C ALA A 8 -3.01 -4.38 -8.49
N PRO A 9 -1.80 -3.87 -8.76
CA PRO A 9 -0.62 -4.72 -8.87
C PRO A 9 -0.33 -5.41 -7.53
N ASP A 10 0.12 -6.66 -7.59
CA ASP A 10 0.58 -7.36 -6.41
C ASP A 10 1.74 -6.62 -5.75
N PHE A 11 1.74 -6.62 -4.42
CA PHE A 11 2.83 -6.10 -3.62
C PHE A 11 3.10 -6.99 -2.42
N THR A 12 4.34 -6.91 -1.94
CA THR A 12 4.74 -7.36 -0.61
C THR A 12 5.65 -6.30 -0.03
N VAL A 13 5.29 -5.76 1.13
CA VAL A 13 6.04 -4.71 1.81
C VAL A 13 6.27 -5.08 3.26
N PHE A 14 7.26 -4.46 3.89
CA PHE A 14 7.41 -4.51 5.34
C PHE A 14 6.65 -3.34 5.97
N THR A 15 5.91 -3.63 7.04
CA THR A 15 5.30 -2.61 7.89
C THR A 15 6.37 -1.94 8.75
N HIS A 16 6.01 -0.85 9.42
CA HIS A 16 6.90 -0.19 10.40
C HIS A 16 7.26 -1.10 11.60
N GLU A 17 6.49 -2.17 11.84
CA GLU A 17 6.74 -3.19 12.87
C GLU A 17 7.64 -4.33 12.35
N GLY A 18 8.04 -4.30 11.09
CA GLY A 18 8.87 -5.34 10.45
C GLY A 18 8.09 -6.59 10.01
N SER A 19 6.77 -6.61 10.14
CA SER A 19 5.92 -7.69 9.60
C SER A 19 5.75 -7.53 8.08
N LYS A 20 5.56 -8.65 7.37
CA LYS A 20 5.23 -8.63 5.93
C LYS A 20 3.74 -8.39 5.74
N LEU A 21 3.40 -7.53 4.79
CA LEU A 21 2.04 -7.29 4.33
C LEU A 21 1.97 -7.48 2.81
N THR A 22 1.00 -8.26 2.34
CA THR A 22 0.73 -8.47 0.92
C THR A 22 -0.62 -7.90 0.50
N LEU A 23 -0.82 -7.69 -0.80
CA LEU A 23 -2.14 -7.32 -1.33
C LEU A 23 -3.20 -8.40 -1.01
N THR A 24 -2.82 -9.68 -1.05
CA THR A 24 -3.72 -10.81 -0.79
C THR A 24 -4.27 -10.80 0.65
N ASP A 25 -3.46 -10.39 1.62
CA ASP A 25 -3.87 -10.28 3.03
C ASP A 25 -5.00 -9.25 3.24
N LEU A 26 -5.18 -8.32 2.30
CA LEU A 26 -6.15 -7.23 2.38
C LEU A 26 -7.42 -7.48 1.55
N ARG A 27 -7.53 -8.63 0.87
CA ARG A 27 -8.70 -8.95 0.03
C ARG A 27 -9.99 -8.97 0.84
N GLY A 28 -11.10 -8.58 0.21
CA GLY A 28 -12.42 -8.47 0.86
C GLY A 28 -12.63 -7.18 1.65
N LYS A 29 -11.65 -6.26 1.67
CA LYS A 29 -11.76 -4.93 2.27
C LYS A 29 -11.64 -3.85 1.20
N HIS A 30 -12.25 -2.69 1.43
CA HIS A 30 -11.91 -1.48 0.69
C HIS A 30 -10.62 -0.90 1.28
N VAL A 31 -9.61 -0.69 0.42
CA VAL A 31 -8.27 -0.27 0.81
C VAL A 31 -7.89 0.97 0.03
N LEU A 32 -7.40 2.00 0.73
CA LEU A 32 -6.78 3.17 0.13
C LEU A 32 -5.27 3.11 0.41
N LEU A 33 -4.47 3.01 -0.64
CA LEU A 33 -3.01 3.06 -0.56
C LEU A 33 -2.53 4.47 -0.89
N TRP A 34 -1.84 5.11 0.04
CA TRP A 34 -1.36 6.47 -0.06
C TRP A 34 0.14 6.50 0.25
N PHE A 35 0.90 7.27 -0.54
CA PHE A 35 2.35 7.42 -0.39
C PHE A 35 2.67 8.87 -0.01
N TYR A 36 3.69 9.05 0.82
CA TYR A 36 4.29 10.34 1.12
C TYR A 36 5.81 10.27 0.87
N PRO A 37 6.49 11.40 0.55
CA PRO A 37 7.90 11.36 0.13
C PRO A 37 8.88 11.00 1.25
N VAL A 38 8.69 11.55 2.45
CA VAL A 38 9.61 11.42 3.58
C VAL A 38 8.83 11.40 4.89
N ALA A 39 9.17 10.46 5.78
CA ALA A 39 8.56 10.35 7.11
C ALA A 39 9.06 11.48 8.03
N ASP A 40 8.30 11.80 9.07
CA ASP A 40 8.73 12.71 10.14
C ASP A 40 9.15 14.12 9.65
N THR A 41 8.51 14.61 8.60
CA THR A 41 8.68 15.99 8.12
C THR A 41 7.47 16.85 8.48
N PRO A 42 7.63 18.14 8.86
CA PRO A 42 6.51 18.98 9.30
C PRO A 42 5.43 19.26 8.23
N GLY A 43 5.75 19.06 6.95
CA GLY A 43 4.97 19.58 5.83
C GLY A 43 5.30 21.04 5.53
#